data_AF-A0A093Z6G5-F1
#
_entry.id   AF-A0A093Z6G5-F1
#
_cell.length_a   1.000
_cell.length_b   1.000
_cell.length_c   1.000
_cell.angle_alpha   90.00
_cell.angle_beta   90.00
_cell.angle_gamma   90.00
#
_symmetry.space_group_name_H-M   'P 1'
#
loop_
_entity.id
_entity.type
_entity.pdbx_description
1 polymer ?
#
loop_
_entity_poly.entity_id
_entity_poly.type
_entity_poly.pdbx_seq_one_letter_code
_entity_poly.pdbx_strand_id
1 'polypeptide(L)'
;MQEPLIRLLSDITGIHCDALTFPRGVMTFSNGDKMAWMAGRETTRGEDLAYCMLGIFDINMPLLYGEGRKAFKRLQEEIIKQSTDHSLFAWQRPQGSSIMEGRYPNLFAESTKLFSNFNTKLLGHHIYLVDQAKEDEEDEKGYPLRTILSLTNFGLSINLELIPSADPN
;
A
#
# COMPACT_ATOMS: atom_id res chain seq x y z
N MET A 1 7.21 17.40 28.81
CA MET A 1 8.00 16.20 29.17
C MET A 1 7.69 14.95 28.33
N GLN A 2 6.67 14.94 27.44
CA GLN A 2 6.32 13.75 26.65
C GLN A 2 7.04 13.64 25.27
N GLU A 3 7.61 14.73 24.76
CA GLU A 3 8.36 14.78 23.49
C GLU A 3 9.41 13.65 23.27
N PRO A 4 10.29 13.31 24.24
CA PRO A 4 11.32 12.29 23.99
C PRO A 4 10.72 10.88 23.83
N LEU A 5 9.62 10.57 24.53
CA LEU A 5 8.96 9.28 24.43
C LEU A 5 8.22 9.13 23.10
N ILE A 6 7.55 10.19 22.64
CA ILE A 6 6.82 10.18 21.37
C ILE A 6 7.77 9.95 20.20
N ARG A 7 8.92 10.63 20.20
CA ARG A 7 9.96 10.43 19.18
C ARG A 7 10.49 9.01 19.19
N LEU A 8 10.83 8.47 20.37
CA LEU A 8 11.30 7.09 20.50
C LEU A 8 10.27 6.07 19.99
N LEU A 9 8.99 6.26 20.33
CA LEU A 9 7.92 5.38 19.84
C LEU A 9 7.76 5.50 18.32
N SER A 10 7.82 6.71 17.78
CA SER A 10 7.76 6.96 16.35
C SER A 10 8.91 6.25 15.61
N ASP A 11 10.13 6.34 16.13
CA ASP A 11 11.32 5.71 15.54
C ASP A 11 11.22 4.18 15.56
N ILE A 12 10.68 3.59 16.64
CA ILE A 12 10.54 2.13 16.77
C ILE A 12 9.39 1.59 15.92
N THR A 13 8.25 2.28 15.90
CA THR A 13 7.00 1.76 15.32
C THR A 13 6.73 2.24 13.90
N GLY A 14 7.39 3.31 13.46
CA GLY A 14 7.09 4.01 12.22
C GLY A 14 5.79 4.84 12.27
N ILE A 15 5.11 4.91 13.42
CA ILE A 15 3.88 5.70 13.59
C ILE A 15 4.27 7.17 13.70
N HIS A 16 3.63 8.04 12.91
CA HIS A 16 3.92 9.48 12.93
C HIS A 16 3.65 10.09 14.31
N CYS A 17 4.49 11.03 14.76
CA CYS A 17 4.34 11.71 16.05
C CYS A 17 2.94 12.31 16.24
N ASP A 18 2.33 12.83 15.19
CA ASP A 18 0.97 13.41 15.27
C ASP A 18 -0.11 12.35 15.54
N ALA A 19 0.04 11.14 14.98
CA ALA A 19 -0.88 10.04 15.25
C ALA A 19 -0.76 9.56 16.72
N LEU A 20 0.44 9.65 17.31
CA LEU A 20 0.69 9.32 18.72
C LEU A 20 0.22 10.42 19.68
N THR A 21 0.28 11.68 19.25
CA THR A 21 -0.06 12.84 20.08
C THR A 21 -1.56 13.15 20.03
N PHE A 22 -2.18 12.99 18.87
CA PHE A 22 -3.57 13.32 18.61
C PHE A 22 -4.32 12.07 18.13
N PRO A 23 -5.01 11.33 19.02
CA PRO A 23 -5.71 10.09 18.64
C PRO A 23 -6.73 10.27 17.50
N ARG A 24 -7.37 11.44 17.40
CA ARG A 24 -8.28 11.77 16.29
C ARG A 24 -7.56 12.02 14.96
N GLY A 25 -6.26 12.35 15.00
CA GLY A 25 -5.41 12.54 13.83
C GLY A 25 -5.08 11.23 13.11
N VAL A 26 -5.26 10.06 13.75
CA VAL A 26 -5.03 8.76 13.10
C VAL A 26 -5.85 8.62 11.82
N MET A 27 -7.06 9.18 11.78
CA MET A 27 -7.94 9.07 10.61
C MET A 27 -7.52 9.96 9.43
N THR A 28 -6.63 10.93 9.63
CA THR A 28 -6.13 11.79 8.53
C THR A 28 -5.00 11.15 7.73
N PHE A 29 -4.43 10.05 8.23
CA PHE A 29 -3.37 9.30 7.54
C PHE A 29 -3.97 8.36 6.49
N SER A 30 -3.18 8.09 5.45
CA SER A 30 -3.58 7.18 4.37
C SER A 30 -3.74 5.75 4.88
N ASN A 31 -4.54 4.95 4.18
CA ASN A 31 -4.67 3.53 4.45
C ASN A 31 -3.33 2.82 4.34
N GLY A 32 -2.48 3.22 3.39
CA GLY A 32 -1.12 2.71 3.25
C GLY A 32 -0.22 3.04 4.45
N ASP A 33 -0.32 4.24 5.04
CA ASP A 33 0.42 4.58 6.27
C ASP A 33 0.01 3.66 7.41
N LYS A 34 -1.31 3.50 7.61
CA LYS A 34 -1.87 2.61 8.64
C LYS A 34 -1.44 1.16 8.43
N MET A 35 -1.36 0.71 7.18
CA MET A 35 -0.81 -0.62 6.84
C MET A 35 0.69 -0.72 7.17
N ALA A 36 1.47 0.33 6.88
CA ALA A 36 2.90 0.39 7.15
C ALA A 36 3.22 0.32 8.65
N TRP A 37 2.43 0.99 9.49
CA TRP A 37 2.54 0.92 10.95
C TRP A 37 2.37 -0.50 11.50
N MET A 38 1.71 -1.37 10.74
CA MET A 38 1.46 -2.77 11.10
C MET A 38 2.42 -3.74 10.42
N ALA A 39 3.39 -3.26 9.64
CA ALA A 39 4.34 -4.10 8.90
C ALA A 39 5.27 -4.89 9.82
N GLY A 40 5.66 -4.30 10.96
CA GLY A 40 6.51 -4.95 11.96
C GLY A 40 5.76 -5.85 12.94
N ARG A 41 4.42 -5.95 12.85
CA ARG A 41 3.62 -6.66 13.85
C ARG A 41 3.59 -8.17 13.56
N GLU A 42 3.72 -8.96 14.62
CA GLU A 42 3.61 -10.41 14.56
C GLU A 42 2.43 -10.88 15.42
N THR A 43 1.64 -11.81 14.87
CA THR A 43 0.49 -12.40 15.55
C THR A 43 0.60 -13.92 15.52
N THR A 44 0.08 -14.58 16.55
CA THR A 44 0.12 -16.04 16.67
C THR A 44 -0.78 -16.70 15.62
N ARG A 45 -1.97 -16.13 15.38
CA ARG A 45 -2.89 -16.58 14.33
C ARG A 45 -2.89 -15.61 13.16
N GLY A 46 -3.11 -16.12 11.96
CA GLY A 46 -3.12 -15.31 10.74
C GLY A 46 -4.29 -14.31 10.72
N GLU A 47 -5.43 -14.69 11.28
CA GLU A 47 -6.62 -13.84 11.37
C GLU A 47 -6.46 -12.67 12.37
N ASP A 48 -5.66 -12.85 13.42
CA ASP A 48 -5.46 -11.83 14.46
C ASP A 48 -4.81 -10.56 13.89
N LEU A 49 -4.02 -10.69 12.81
CA LEU A 49 -3.45 -9.55 12.10
C LEU A 49 -4.55 -8.63 11.58
N ALA A 50 -5.62 -9.20 11.00
CA ALA A 50 -6.75 -8.42 10.50
C ALA A 50 -7.57 -7.83 11.65
N TYR A 51 -7.84 -8.61 12.69
CA TYR A 51 -8.70 -8.18 13.79
C TYR A 51 -8.08 -7.07 14.64
N CYS A 52 -6.76 -7.10 14.80
CA CYS A 52 -6.07 -6.04 15.54
C CYS A 52 -6.03 -4.69 14.78
N MET A 53 -6.37 -4.69 13.49
CA MET A 53 -6.43 -3.51 12.62
C MET A 53 -7.85 -2.90 12.52
N LEU A 54 -8.90 -3.59 12.97
CA LEU A 54 -10.28 -3.11 12.82
C LEU A 54 -10.47 -1.68 13.38
N GLY A 55 -9.88 -1.40 14.54
CA GLY A 55 -10.00 -0.08 15.18
C GLY A 55 -9.29 1.04 14.42
N ILE A 56 -8.14 0.78 13.77
CA ILE A 56 -7.38 1.84 13.08
C ILE A 56 -7.99 2.21 11.73
N PHE A 57 -8.74 1.28 11.13
CA PHE A 57 -9.49 1.50 9.90
C PHE A 57 -10.96 1.84 10.15
N ASP A 58 -11.43 1.81 11.40
CA ASP A 58 -12.84 2.00 11.75
C ASP A 58 -13.76 1.02 11.00
N ILE A 59 -13.40 -0.28 11.03
CA ILE A 59 -14.13 -1.35 10.33
C ILE A 59 -14.86 -2.23 11.32
N ASN A 60 -16.10 -2.56 10.97
CA ASN A 60 -16.89 -3.58 11.65
C ASN A 60 -17.14 -4.78 10.73
N MET A 61 -16.55 -5.93 11.04
CA MET A 61 -16.76 -7.19 10.32
C MET A 61 -16.77 -8.38 11.29
N PRO A 62 -17.50 -9.47 11.00
CA PRO A 62 -17.54 -10.65 11.87
C PRO A 62 -16.17 -11.32 12.09
N LEU A 63 -15.87 -11.63 13.35
CA LEU A 63 -14.69 -12.40 13.79
C LEU A 63 -14.92 -13.90 13.54
N LEU A 64 -14.33 -14.43 12.48
CA LEU A 64 -14.42 -15.83 12.07
C LEU A 64 -13.08 -16.54 12.31
N TYR A 65 -12.90 -17.11 13.50
CA TYR A 65 -11.69 -17.87 13.82
C TYR A 65 -11.56 -19.13 12.94
N GLY A 66 -10.33 -19.41 12.50
CA GLY A 66 -10.02 -20.49 11.56
C GLY A 66 -10.04 -20.09 10.08
N GLU A 67 -10.32 -18.83 9.74
CA GLU A 67 -10.23 -18.34 8.35
C GLU A 67 -8.80 -18.02 7.91
N GLY A 68 -7.88 -17.84 8.86
CA GLY A 68 -6.47 -17.53 8.63
C GLY A 68 -6.28 -16.26 7.79
N ARG A 69 -5.51 -16.36 6.70
CA ARG A 69 -5.19 -15.23 5.80
C ARG A 69 -6.42 -14.64 5.09
N LYS A 70 -7.56 -15.35 5.05
CA LYS A 70 -8.80 -14.81 4.47
C LYS A 70 -9.34 -13.60 5.24
N ALA A 71 -9.08 -13.53 6.56
CA ALA A 71 -9.46 -12.38 7.38
C ALA A 71 -8.85 -11.08 6.87
N PHE A 72 -7.56 -11.13 6.50
CA PHE A 72 -6.83 -9.95 6.00
C PHE A 72 -7.32 -9.51 4.62
N LYS A 73 -7.75 -10.46 3.78
CA LYS A 73 -8.40 -10.12 2.50
C LYS A 73 -9.74 -9.43 2.74
N ARG A 74 -10.58 -9.97 3.63
CA ARG A 74 -11.87 -9.36 3.99
C ARG A 74 -11.70 -7.96 4.58
N LEU A 75 -10.67 -7.76 5.41
CA LEU A 75 -10.33 -6.43 5.93
C LEU A 75 -10.08 -5.46 4.76
N GLN A 76 -9.24 -5.81 3.79
CA GLN A 76 -8.96 -4.95 2.63
C GLN A 76 -10.21 -4.70 1.78
N GLU A 77 -11.09 -5.70 1.64
CA GLU A 77 -12.39 -5.53 0.96
C GLU A 77 -13.29 -4.53 1.69
N GLU A 78 -13.37 -4.56 3.02
CA GLU A 78 -14.12 -3.58 3.80
C GLU A 78 -13.49 -2.18 3.72
N ILE A 79 -12.15 -2.06 3.74
CA ILE A 79 -11.46 -0.77 3.55
C ILE A 79 -11.86 -0.12 2.23
N ILE A 80 -11.87 -0.88 1.12
CA ILE A 80 -12.23 -0.34 -0.21
C ILE A 80 -13.69 0.12 -0.27
N LYS A 81 -14.60 -0.57 0.43
CA LYS A 81 -16.02 -0.18 0.42
C LYS A 81 -16.27 1.19 1.06
N GLN A 82 -15.42 1.59 2.00
CA GLN A 82 -15.59 2.82 2.77
C GLN A 82 -14.55 3.91 2.46
N SER A 83 -13.56 3.64 1.62
CA SER A 83 -12.46 4.57 1.33
C SER A 83 -12.08 4.58 -0.15
N THR A 84 -11.88 5.78 -0.70
CA THR A 84 -11.36 6.00 -2.07
C THR A 84 -9.84 6.16 -2.11
N ASP A 85 -9.16 5.89 -1.00
CA ASP A 85 -7.71 6.03 -0.90
C ASP A 85 -6.98 4.84 -1.56
N HIS A 86 -6.37 5.13 -2.71
CA HIS A 86 -5.64 4.15 -3.52
C HIS A 86 -4.29 3.73 -2.91
N SER A 87 -3.82 4.37 -1.84
CA SER A 87 -2.57 4.00 -1.15
C SER A 87 -2.58 2.56 -0.62
N LEU A 88 -3.76 1.96 -0.45
CA LEU A 88 -3.94 0.55 -0.11
C LEU A 88 -3.28 -0.40 -1.13
N PHE A 89 -3.14 0.01 -2.38
CA PHE A 89 -2.53 -0.81 -3.45
C PHE A 89 -1.04 -0.55 -3.64
N ALA A 90 -0.46 0.41 -2.92
CA ALA A 90 0.94 0.82 -3.09
C ALA A 90 1.93 -0.01 -2.25
N TRP A 91 1.65 -1.29 -2.06
CA TRP A 91 2.56 -2.23 -1.40
C TRP A 91 3.61 -2.75 -2.39
N GLN A 92 4.77 -3.16 -1.87
CA GLN A 92 5.90 -3.58 -2.70
C GLN A 92 6.07 -5.10 -2.71
N ARG A 93 6.41 -5.64 -3.88
CA ARG A 93 6.76 -7.06 -4.01
C ARG A 93 8.16 -7.31 -3.44
N PRO A 94 8.41 -8.44 -2.74
CA PRO A 94 9.74 -8.76 -2.25
C PRO A 94 10.73 -8.88 -3.42
N GLN A 95 11.87 -8.21 -3.30
CA GLN A 95 12.96 -8.30 -4.29
C GLN A 95 13.40 -9.76 -4.44
N GLY A 96 13.48 -10.25 -5.67
CA GLY A 96 13.90 -11.62 -5.99
C GLY A 96 12.77 -12.59 -6.34
N SER A 97 11.50 -12.16 -6.28
CA SER A 97 10.38 -12.97 -6.79
C SER A 97 10.20 -12.69 -8.28
N SER A 98 10.65 -13.61 -9.14
CA SER A 98 10.60 -13.42 -10.58
C SER A 98 9.15 -13.30 -11.07
N ILE A 99 8.92 -12.40 -12.03
CA ILE A 99 7.64 -12.33 -12.76
C ILE A 99 7.42 -13.62 -13.58
N MET A 100 8.51 -14.34 -13.88
CA MET A 100 8.56 -15.57 -14.68
C MET A 100 7.90 -16.79 -14.01
N GLU A 101 7.53 -16.69 -12.73
CA GLU A 101 6.87 -17.78 -12.01
C GLU A 101 5.36 -17.89 -12.30
N GLY A 102 4.84 -17.09 -13.24
CA GLY A 102 3.43 -17.11 -13.67
C GLY A 102 2.43 -16.65 -12.59
N ARG A 103 2.94 -16.27 -11.41
CA ARG A 103 2.14 -15.81 -10.29
C ARG A 103 2.09 -14.29 -10.33
N TYR A 104 1.09 -13.79 -11.04
CA TYR A 104 0.76 -12.36 -10.98
C TYR A 104 0.37 -12.01 -9.54
N PRO A 105 0.88 -10.88 -9.00
CA PRO A 105 0.45 -10.41 -7.69
C PRO A 105 -1.07 -10.25 -7.66
N ASN A 106 -1.71 -10.76 -6.60
CA ASN A 106 -3.13 -10.49 -6.35
C ASN A 106 -3.31 -8.97 -6.17
N LEU A 107 -4.51 -8.44 -6.44
CA LEU A 107 -4.82 -7.03 -6.20
C LEU A 107 -4.54 -6.61 -4.75
N PHE A 108 -4.81 -7.52 -3.81
CA PHE A 108 -4.62 -7.32 -2.39
C PHE A 108 -3.25 -7.79 -1.91
N ALA A 109 -2.70 -7.06 -0.94
CA ALA A 109 -1.50 -7.49 -0.24
C ALA A 109 -1.76 -8.80 0.50
N GLU A 110 -0.78 -9.71 0.48
CA GLU A 110 -0.86 -10.96 1.24
C GLU A 110 -0.49 -10.77 2.72
N SER A 111 0.19 -9.66 3.05
CA SER A 111 0.64 -9.32 4.39
C SER A 111 0.94 -7.83 4.52
N THR A 112 0.81 -7.28 5.73
CA THR A 112 1.26 -5.93 6.09
C THR A 112 2.77 -5.74 5.91
N LYS A 113 3.56 -6.82 5.93
CA LYS A 113 5.02 -6.77 5.70
C LYS A 113 5.39 -6.14 4.36
N LEU A 114 4.52 -6.22 3.36
CA LEU A 114 4.73 -5.61 2.04
C LEU A 114 4.63 -4.08 2.04
N PHE A 115 4.16 -3.49 3.14
CA PHE A 115 4.11 -2.04 3.37
C PHE A 115 5.28 -1.53 4.22
N SER A 116 6.28 -2.36 4.55
CA SER A 116 7.43 -1.92 5.36
C SER A 116 8.21 -0.76 4.75
N ASN A 117 8.28 -0.71 3.42
CA ASN A 117 8.92 0.35 2.64
C ASN A 117 7.92 1.38 2.10
N PHE A 118 6.67 1.36 2.58
CA PHE A 118 5.66 2.32 2.16
C PHE A 118 6.09 3.72 2.60
N ASN A 119 6.09 4.65 1.65
CA ASN A 119 6.44 6.04 1.91
C ASN A 119 5.49 6.96 1.16
N THR A 120 4.71 7.73 1.91
CA THR A 120 3.77 8.73 1.36
C THR A 120 4.45 9.81 0.53
N LYS A 121 5.73 10.11 0.76
CA LYS A 121 6.49 11.05 -0.08
C LYS A 121 6.72 10.51 -1.49
N LEU A 122 6.85 9.18 -1.65
CA LEU A 122 6.97 8.55 -2.97
C LEU A 122 5.63 8.55 -3.72
N LEU A 123 4.52 8.42 -2.99
CA LEU A 123 3.18 8.56 -3.57
C LEU A 123 2.81 10.02 -3.85
N GLY A 124 3.28 10.96 -3.04
CA GLY A 124 3.09 12.40 -3.24
C GLY A 124 3.75 12.93 -4.51
N HIS A 125 4.81 12.28 -5.00
CA HIS A 125 5.40 12.63 -6.30
C HIS A 125 4.70 11.91 -7.46
N HIS A 126 4.17 10.70 -7.26
CA HIS A 126 3.57 9.92 -8.35
C HIS A 126 2.06 10.15 -8.57
N ILE A 127 1.31 10.53 -7.52
CA ILE A 127 -0.15 10.77 -7.62
C ILE A 127 -0.44 12.23 -8.03
N TYR A 128 0.37 13.21 -7.59
CA TYR A 128 0.17 14.61 -7.96
C TYR A 128 0.67 14.98 -9.37
N LEU A 129 1.55 14.17 -9.99
CA LEU A 129 1.97 14.40 -11.37
C LEU A 129 0.92 13.98 -12.41
N VAL A 130 -0.14 13.25 -12.02
CA VAL A 130 -1.23 12.94 -12.96
C VAL A 130 -2.01 14.21 -13.32
N ASP A 131 -2.03 15.22 -12.45
CA ASP A 131 -2.77 16.48 -12.64
C ASP A 131 -1.89 17.65 -13.14
N GLN A 132 -0.58 17.43 -13.28
CA GLN A 132 0.39 18.48 -13.64
C GLN A 132 1.40 18.06 -14.71
N ALA A 133 1.44 16.79 -15.14
CA ALA A 133 2.24 16.40 -16.29
C ALA A 133 1.66 17.04 -17.55
N LYS A 134 2.35 18.06 -18.06
CA LYS A 134 2.18 18.49 -19.45
C LYS A 134 2.56 17.30 -20.34
N GLU A 135 1.78 17.08 -21.38
CA GLU A 135 1.83 15.89 -22.25
C GLU A 135 3.18 15.66 -22.98
N ASP A 136 4.19 16.53 -22.81
CA ASP A 136 5.32 16.67 -23.72
C ASP A 136 6.73 16.46 -23.10
N GLU A 137 6.87 15.96 -21.86
CA GLU A 137 8.20 15.67 -21.28
C GLU A 137 8.64 14.21 -21.48
N GLU A 138 9.59 14.03 -22.39
CA GLU A 138 10.29 12.78 -22.71
C GLU A 138 11.65 12.71 -22.01
N ASP A 139 12.13 11.52 -21.66
CA ASP A 139 13.49 11.31 -21.17
C ASP A 139 14.55 11.43 -22.31
N GLU A 140 15.83 11.38 -21.98
CA GLU A 140 16.95 11.49 -22.96
C GLU A 140 16.94 10.39 -24.05
N LYS A 141 16.04 9.40 -23.95
CA LYS A 141 15.85 8.33 -24.92
C LYS A 141 14.50 8.38 -25.64
N GLY A 142 13.70 9.43 -25.43
CA GLY A 142 12.42 9.66 -26.12
C GLY A 142 11.26 8.86 -25.53
N TYR A 143 11.37 8.37 -24.29
CA TYR A 143 10.29 7.69 -23.61
C TYR A 143 9.45 8.68 -22.80
N PRO A 144 8.12 8.64 -22.90
CA PRO A 144 7.27 9.48 -22.08
C PRO A 144 7.44 9.10 -20.61
N LEU A 145 7.63 10.11 -19.74
CA LEU A 145 7.74 9.96 -18.28
C LEU A 145 6.38 9.61 -17.65
N ARG A 146 5.79 8.48 -18.07
CA ARG A 146 4.51 8.01 -17.55
C ARG A 146 4.72 7.15 -16.31
N THR A 147 4.19 7.62 -15.18
CA THR A 147 3.96 6.82 -13.98
C THR A 147 3.24 5.51 -14.32
N ILE A 148 3.83 4.39 -13.90
CA ILE A 148 3.41 3.03 -14.26
C ILE A 148 2.06 2.62 -13.61
N LEU A 149 1.49 3.39 -12.67
CA LEU A 149 0.23 3.04 -12.03
C LEU A 149 -0.63 4.27 -11.73
N SER A 150 -1.71 4.47 -12.47
CA SER A 150 -2.77 5.42 -12.12
C SER A 150 -4.15 4.75 -12.27
N LEU A 151 -4.86 4.58 -11.16
CA LEU A 151 -6.28 4.22 -11.14
C LEU A 151 -7.10 5.50 -11.38
N THR A 152 -7.77 5.58 -12.53
CA THR A 152 -8.77 6.64 -12.80
C THR A 152 -10.16 6.02 -12.85
N ASN A 153 -11.19 6.86 -12.73
CA ASN A 153 -12.60 6.46 -12.78
C ASN A 153 -13.05 5.87 -14.14
N PHE A 154 -12.14 5.72 -15.10
CA PHE A 154 -12.33 5.06 -16.39
C PHE A 154 -11.82 3.61 -16.43
N GLY A 155 -11.34 3.07 -15.31
CA GLY A 155 -10.86 1.69 -15.20
C GLY A 155 -9.34 1.58 -15.13
N LEU A 156 -8.86 0.33 -15.13
CA LEU A 156 -7.45 -0.02 -15.01
C LEU A 156 -6.75 0.14 -16.37
N SER A 157 -5.89 1.16 -16.50
CA SER A 157 -5.04 1.32 -17.70
C SER A 157 -3.72 0.59 -17.47
N ILE A 158 -3.56 -0.58 -18.12
CA ILE A 158 -2.30 -1.32 -18.15
C ILE A 158 -1.61 -1.00 -19.47
N ASN A 159 -0.42 -0.41 -19.44
CA ASN A 159 0.49 -0.40 -20.57
C ASN A 159 1.52 -1.52 -20.37
N LEU A 160 1.45 -2.54 -21.22
CA LEU A 160 2.46 -3.58 -21.30
C LEU A 160 3.52 -3.17 -22.32
N GLU A 161 4.79 -3.18 -21.92
CA GLU A 161 5.89 -3.16 -22.88
C GLU A 161 5.81 -4.43 -23.74
N LEU A 162 5.57 -4.26 -25.05
CA LEU A 162 5.74 -5.34 -26.01
C LEU A 162 7.24 -5.55 -26.20
N ILE A 163 7.79 -6.57 -25.54
CA ILE A 163 9.16 -7.04 -25.83
C ILE A 163 9.10 -7.75 -27.19
N PRO A 164 9.84 -7.32 -28.22
CA PRO A 164 9.92 -8.06 -29.46
C PRO A 164 10.47 -9.45 -29.17
N SER A 165 9.74 -10.49 -29.55
CA SER A 165 10.29 -11.85 -29.60
C SER A 165 11.50 -11.79 -30.52
N ALA A 166 12.69 -12.06 -29.99
CA ALA A 166 13.86 -12.25 -30.83
C ALA A 166 13.55 -13.43 -31.78
N ASP A 167 13.38 -13.13 -33.06
CA ASP A 167 13.26 -14.15 -34.09
C ASP A 167 14.57 -14.97 -34.11
N PRO A 168 14.51 -16.31 -34.11
CA PRO A 168 15.71 -17.09 -34.35
C PRO A 168 16.01 -17.10 -35.86
N ASN A 169 17.14 -16.47 -36.19
CA ASN A 169 17.91 -16.45 -37.46
C ASN A 169 17.64 -15.30 -38.42
#